data_AF-A0A9X6SXG1-F1
#
_entry.id   AF-A0A9X6SXG1-F1
#
_cell.length_a   1.000
_cell.length_b   1.000
_cell.length_c   1.000
_cell.angle_alpha   90.00
_cell.angle_beta   90.00
_cell.angle_gamma   90.00
#
_symmetry.space_group_name_H-M   'P 1'
#
loop_
_entity.id
_entity.type
_entity.pdbx_description
1 polymer ?
#
loop_
_entity_poly.entity_id
_entity_poly.type
_entity_poly.pdbx_seq_one_letter_code
_entity_poly.pdbx_strand_id
1 'polypeptide(L)'
;MKLKPAPFKFRPFSKKQLQVLTWWRKDSPVKDHDGIICDGSIRAGKTVSMALSYVMWGTETFNGENLGMAGKTIGSLRRNVITPLKKMLKSRKYKVKDHLSENMLTISKDGHTNHFYIFGGKDESSQELIQGITLAGMFFDEVALMPQSFVNQATGRCSIEGSKYWFNCNPAGPYHWFKIEWIDNKEDKNLLHIHFTMDDNLSLSEKVKQRYYRMYSGVFFQRFILGLWVLAEGIVYDMFNKEKHVVKTVEREYEKYYVSCDYGTQNPMTYGLWGLCKGIWYKAKEYHYDGRKNSRQKTDDEYLDDLKEFIGDISIRGIIVDPSAASFIALLKKNRFKVLKAKNEVIDGIRNVARLLNEEKIKYNDCCKETFREYASYTWDEKATARGEDKPNKENDHQMDGDRYFVNTVVITNNKAKAVKSIY
;
A
#
# COMPACT_ATOMS: atom_id res chain seq x y z
N MET A 1 -28.58 -11.36 22.37
CA MET A 1 -28.81 -10.07 21.69
C MET A 1 -27.68 -9.81 20.70
N LYS A 2 -27.94 -9.72 19.39
CA LYS A 2 -26.94 -9.23 18.43
C LYS A 2 -26.70 -7.74 18.72
N LEU A 3 -25.52 -7.38 19.23
CA LEU A 3 -25.11 -5.99 19.43
C LEU A 3 -25.30 -5.23 18.11
N LYS A 4 -26.16 -4.21 18.10
CA LYS A 4 -26.28 -3.31 16.94
C LYS A 4 -24.92 -2.61 16.77
N PRO A 5 -24.33 -2.60 15.56
CA PRO A 5 -23.08 -1.89 15.32
C PRO A 5 -23.23 -0.43 15.70
N ALA A 6 -22.24 0.14 16.41
CA ALA A 6 -22.25 1.55 16.76
C ALA A 6 -22.42 2.42 15.49
N PRO A 7 -23.27 3.46 15.54
CA PRO A 7 -23.47 4.36 14.41
C PRO A 7 -22.16 5.10 14.08
N PHE A 8 -21.94 5.36 12.78
CA PHE A 8 -20.77 6.14 12.37
C PHE A 8 -20.91 7.58 12.86
N LYS A 9 -19.96 8.06 13.67
CA LYS A 9 -19.94 9.44 14.16
C LYS A 9 -19.07 10.29 13.24
N PHE A 10 -19.72 11.13 12.43
CA PHE A 10 -19.01 12.14 11.63
C PHE A 10 -18.31 13.14 12.56
N ARG A 11 -17.06 13.46 12.23
CA ARG A 11 -16.40 14.68 12.70
C ARG A 11 -16.72 15.81 11.71
N PRO A 12 -16.60 17.08 12.12
CA PRO A 12 -16.78 18.20 11.21
C PRO A 12 -15.92 18.03 9.95
N PHE A 13 -16.52 18.28 8.79
CA PHE A 13 -15.81 18.30 7.52
C PHE A 13 -15.03 19.60 7.37
N SER A 14 -13.79 19.53 6.88
CA SER A 14 -13.04 20.73 6.49
C SER A 14 -13.64 21.38 5.24
N LYS A 15 -13.19 22.60 4.92
CA LYS A 15 -13.60 23.31 3.69
C LYS A 15 -13.37 22.47 2.43
N LYS A 16 -12.21 21.80 2.30
CA LYS A 16 -11.93 20.93 1.15
C LYS A 16 -12.81 19.69 1.11
N GLN A 17 -13.07 19.07 2.26
CA GLN A 17 -14.00 17.95 2.33
C GLN A 17 -15.42 18.36 1.93
N LEU A 18 -15.86 19.57 2.31
CA LEU A 18 -17.15 20.12 1.89
C LEU A 18 -17.17 20.39 0.38
N GLN A 19 -16.11 20.97 -0.19
CA GLN A 19 -15.99 21.14 -1.64
C GLN A 19 -16.18 19.81 -2.38
N VAL A 20 -15.50 18.73 -1.93
CA VAL A 20 -15.68 17.39 -2.49
C VAL A 20 -17.11 16.88 -2.34
N LEU A 21 -17.80 17.17 -1.24
CA LEU A 21 -19.17 16.72 -0.99
C LEU A 21 -20.23 17.45 -1.83
N THR A 22 -19.94 18.67 -2.32
CA THR A 22 -20.94 19.55 -2.91
C THR A 22 -20.65 20.00 -4.33
N TRP A 23 -19.47 19.72 -4.89
CA TRP A 23 -19.06 20.28 -6.21
C TRP A 23 -20.03 19.95 -7.35
N TRP A 24 -20.71 18.81 -7.30
CA TRP A 24 -21.64 18.31 -8.31
C TRP A 24 -23.09 18.79 -8.14
N ARG A 25 -23.40 19.52 -7.06
CA ARG A 25 -24.78 19.99 -6.80
C ARG A 25 -25.21 21.07 -7.80
N LYS A 26 -26.53 21.19 -8.02
CA LYS A 26 -27.12 22.14 -8.99
C LYS A 26 -26.68 23.59 -8.80
N ASP A 27 -26.45 24.01 -7.56
CA ASP A 27 -26.06 25.39 -7.19
C ASP A 27 -24.53 25.59 -7.12
N SER A 28 -23.75 24.54 -7.38
CA SER A 28 -22.29 24.64 -7.38
C SER A 28 -21.81 25.28 -8.69
N PRO A 29 -20.89 26.26 -8.63
CA PRO A 29 -20.34 26.91 -9.82
C PRO A 29 -19.43 25.99 -10.64
N VAL A 30 -19.05 24.83 -10.11
CA VAL A 30 -18.14 23.87 -10.74
C VAL A 30 -18.83 22.55 -11.11
N LYS A 31 -20.17 22.49 -11.07
CA LYS A 31 -20.96 21.27 -11.32
C LYS A 31 -20.78 20.69 -12.73
N ASP A 32 -20.42 21.54 -13.68
CA ASP A 32 -20.30 21.19 -15.09
C ASP A 32 -18.93 20.55 -15.44
N HIS A 33 -18.02 20.42 -14.47
CA HIS A 33 -16.80 19.63 -14.65
C HIS A 33 -17.15 18.14 -14.85
N ASP A 34 -16.39 17.44 -15.67
CA ASP A 34 -16.61 16.02 -15.99
C ASP A 34 -16.05 15.07 -14.93
N GLY A 35 -15.32 15.59 -13.96
CA GLY A 35 -14.84 14.81 -12.84
C GLY A 35 -14.05 15.61 -11.82
N ILE A 36 -13.56 14.89 -10.82
CA ILE A 36 -12.76 15.44 -9.74
C ILE A 36 -11.55 14.54 -9.45
N ILE A 37 -10.39 15.17 -9.27
CA ILE A 37 -9.16 14.57 -8.78
C ILE A 37 -8.88 15.09 -7.36
N CYS A 38 -8.70 14.19 -6.41
CA CYS A 38 -8.25 14.48 -5.06
C CYS A 38 -6.92 13.76 -4.78
N ASP A 39 -5.82 14.51 -4.69
CA ASP A 39 -4.48 13.95 -4.44
C ASP A 39 -3.86 14.45 -3.12
N GLY A 40 -2.59 14.13 -2.88
CA GLY A 40 -1.82 14.66 -1.75
C GLY A 40 -1.65 13.70 -0.57
N SER A 41 -1.53 14.23 0.65
CA SER A 41 -1.02 13.47 1.80
C SER A 41 -1.88 12.26 2.23
N ILE A 42 -1.25 11.32 2.93
CA ILE A 42 -1.98 10.26 3.65
C ILE A 42 -2.83 10.88 4.77
N ARG A 43 -3.85 10.14 5.21
CA ARG A 43 -4.68 10.51 6.36
C ARG A 43 -5.35 11.89 6.28
N ALA A 44 -5.44 12.47 5.09
CA ALA A 44 -6.09 13.76 4.86
C ALA A 44 -7.63 13.73 4.79
N GLY A 45 -8.25 12.56 4.98
CA GLY A 45 -9.70 12.43 4.95
C GLY A 45 -10.34 12.39 3.56
N LYS A 46 -9.52 12.40 2.48
CA LYS A 46 -9.95 12.33 1.07
C LYS A 46 -10.93 11.19 0.77
N THR A 47 -10.50 9.96 1.01
CA THR A 47 -11.26 8.74 0.66
C THR A 47 -12.65 8.74 1.29
N VAL A 48 -12.76 9.23 2.54
CA VAL A 48 -14.01 9.23 3.29
C VAL A 48 -15.01 10.21 2.68
N SER A 49 -14.61 11.46 2.43
CA SER A 49 -15.51 12.46 1.82
C SER A 49 -15.84 12.11 0.38
N MET A 50 -14.85 11.63 -0.39
CA MET A 50 -15.01 11.37 -1.81
C MET A 50 -15.90 10.16 -2.10
N ALA A 51 -15.69 9.03 -1.41
CA ALA A 51 -16.52 7.85 -1.60
C ALA A 51 -17.98 8.08 -1.14
N LEU A 52 -18.19 8.85 -0.07
CA LEU A 52 -19.53 9.25 0.35
C LEU A 52 -20.19 10.16 -0.69
N SER A 53 -19.46 11.17 -1.18
CA SER A 53 -19.96 12.08 -2.20
C SER A 53 -20.31 11.37 -3.50
N TYR A 54 -19.48 10.42 -3.93
CA TYR A 54 -19.71 9.62 -5.13
C TYR A 54 -21.05 8.88 -5.08
N VAL A 55 -21.35 8.21 -3.95
CA VAL A 55 -22.63 7.51 -3.78
C VAL A 55 -23.80 8.49 -3.69
N MET A 56 -23.63 9.62 -3.01
CA MET A 56 -24.66 10.66 -2.93
C MET A 56 -24.99 11.18 -4.33
N TRP A 57 -23.98 11.64 -5.08
CA TRP A 57 -24.12 12.08 -6.46
C TRP A 57 -24.79 11.01 -7.33
N GLY A 58 -24.28 9.78 -7.33
CA GLY A 58 -24.80 8.73 -8.18
C GLY A 58 -26.26 8.38 -7.87
N THR A 59 -26.65 8.40 -6.59
CA THR A 59 -28.01 8.07 -6.15
C THR A 59 -28.99 9.24 -6.35
N GLU A 60 -28.55 10.49 -6.21
CA GLU A 60 -29.40 11.67 -6.44
C GLU A 60 -29.56 12.00 -7.93
N THR A 61 -28.62 11.57 -8.79
CA THR A 61 -28.61 11.91 -10.23
C THR A 61 -29.26 10.82 -11.09
N PHE A 62 -29.03 9.55 -10.76
CA PHE A 62 -29.45 8.41 -11.59
C PHE A 62 -30.45 7.50 -10.89
N ASN A 63 -31.15 6.68 -11.66
CA ASN A 63 -32.02 5.62 -11.14
C ASN A 63 -32.01 4.41 -12.07
N GLY A 64 -31.70 3.22 -11.54
CA GLY A 64 -31.57 1.98 -12.30
C GLY A 64 -30.22 1.80 -12.99
N GLU A 65 -29.23 2.65 -12.72
CA GLU A 65 -27.96 2.69 -13.43
C GLU A 65 -26.84 1.90 -12.75
N ASN A 66 -25.82 1.58 -13.55
CA ASN A 66 -24.59 0.94 -13.09
C ASN A 66 -23.48 1.99 -12.87
N LEU A 67 -22.78 1.92 -11.74
CA LEU A 67 -21.64 2.76 -11.39
C LEU A 67 -20.48 1.88 -10.97
N GLY A 68 -19.25 2.31 -11.22
CA GLY A 68 -18.07 1.53 -10.86
C GLY A 68 -17.27 2.12 -9.70
N MET A 69 -16.62 1.25 -8.92
CA MET A 69 -15.67 1.59 -7.87
C MET A 69 -14.45 0.66 -7.99
N ALA A 70 -13.27 1.22 -8.20
CA ALA A 70 -12.03 0.47 -8.35
C ALA A 70 -11.03 0.79 -7.25
N GLY A 71 -10.21 -0.21 -6.91
CA GLY A 71 -9.00 -0.09 -6.09
C GLY A 71 -7.87 -0.95 -6.67
N LYS A 72 -6.67 -0.92 -6.06
CA LYS A 72 -5.55 -1.80 -6.47
C LYS A 72 -5.97 -3.27 -6.57
N THR A 73 -6.72 -3.72 -5.56
CA THR A 73 -7.41 -5.04 -5.53
C THR A 73 -8.78 -4.90 -4.90
N ILE A 74 -9.72 -5.79 -5.21
CA ILE A 74 -11.05 -5.83 -4.58
C ILE A 74 -10.95 -5.88 -3.04
N GLY A 75 -10.04 -6.71 -2.52
CA GLY A 75 -9.82 -6.85 -1.08
C GLY A 75 -9.29 -5.57 -0.41
N SER A 76 -8.46 -4.78 -1.10
CA SER A 76 -8.03 -3.46 -0.61
C SER A 76 -9.18 -2.46 -0.57
N LEU A 77 -9.95 -2.36 -1.67
CA LEU A 77 -11.07 -1.43 -1.79
C LEU A 77 -12.17 -1.72 -0.77
N ARG A 78 -12.50 -3.01 -0.56
CA ARG A 78 -13.50 -3.41 0.42
C ARG A 78 -13.12 -2.99 1.84
N ARG A 79 -11.84 -3.07 2.20
CA ARG A 79 -11.34 -2.69 3.53
C ARG A 79 -11.27 -1.18 3.71
N ASN A 80 -10.68 -0.48 2.74
CA ASN A 80 -10.34 0.94 2.87
C ASN A 80 -11.53 1.84 2.58
N VAL A 81 -12.44 1.43 1.68
CA VAL A 81 -13.54 2.25 1.18
C VAL A 81 -14.90 1.66 1.55
N ILE A 82 -15.21 0.46 1.07
CA ILE A 82 -16.60 -0.06 1.13
C ILE A 82 -17.06 -0.30 2.57
N THR A 83 -16.21 -0.88 3.42
CA THR A 83 -16.56 -1.15 4.82
C THR A 83 -16.91 0.12 5.61
N PRO A 84 -16.09 1.18 5.62
CA PRO A 84 -16.47 2.43 6.28
C PRO A 84 -17.65 3.12 5.56
N LEU A 85 -17.69 3.10 4.23
CA LEU A 85 -18.78 3.70 3.43
C LEU A 85 -20.15 3.12 3.80
N LYS A 86 -20.28 1.79 3.92
CA LYS A 86 -21.53 1.15 4.34
C LYS A 86 -22.03 1.67 5.70
N LYS A 87 -21.13 1.96 6.64
CA LYS A 87 -21.51 2.52 7.96
C LYS A 87 -22.00 3.97 7.82
N MET A 88 -21.30 4.78 7.02
CA MET A 88 -21.70 6.17 6.73
C MET A 88 -23.08 6.23 6.06
N LEU A 89 -23.30 5.43 5.02
CA LEU A 89 -24.55 5.37 4.28
C LEU A 89 -25.72 4.95 5.18
N LYS A 90 -25.55 3.91 6.00
CA LYS A 90 -26.57 3.48 6.97
C LYS A 90 -26.92 4.58 7.97
N SER A 91 -25.94 5.34 8.47
CA SER A 91 -26.19 6.47 9.38
C SER A 91 -27.00 7.60 8.73
N ARG A 92 -26.94 7.71 7.40
CA ARG A 92 -27.70 8.66 6.57
C ARG A 92 -28.97 8.07 5.96
N LYS A 93 -29.44 6.93 6.48
CA LYS A 93 -30.68 6.24 6.07
C LYS A 93 -30.67 5.71 4.62
N TYR A 94 -29.50 5.47 4.03
CA TYR A 94 -29.40 4.70 2.78
C TYR A 94 -29.62 3.21 3.07
N LYS A 95 -30.32 2.53 2.16
CA LYS A 95 -30.40 1.06 2.15
C LYS A 95 -29.24 0.53 1.32
N VAL A 96 -28.49 -0.43 1.85
CA VAL A 96 -27.34 -1.03 1.16
C VAL A 96 -27.42 -2.55 1.24
N LYS A 97 -27.46 -3.21 0.09
CA LYS A 97 -27.33 -4.67 -0.08
C LYS A 97 -25.98 -4.96 -0.73
N ASP A 98 -25.17 -5.83 -0.12
CA ASP A 98 -23.81 -6.17 -0.58
C ASP A 98 -23.83 -7.59 -1.14
N HIS A 99 -23.63 -7.71 -2.45
CA HIS A 99 -23.61 -8.97 -3.19
C HIS A 99 -22.14 -9.37 -3.39
N LEU A 100 -21.65 -10.19 -2.46
CA LEU A 100 -20.22 -10.52 -2.40
C LEU A 100 -19.73 -11.33 -3.60
N SER A 101 -20.56 -12.25 -4.11
CA SER A 101 -20.27 -13.09 -5.28
C SER A 101 -20.09 -12.28 -6.55
N GLU A 102 -20.94 -11.28 -6.76
CA GLU A 102 -20.93 -10.41 -7.95
C GLU A 102 -20.01 -9.21 -7.82
N ASN A 103 -19.39 -9.02 -6.64
CA ASN A 103 -18.65 -7.81 -6.32
C ASN A 103 -19.46 -6.53 -6.59
N MET A 104 -20.69 -6.47 -6.10
CA MET A 104 -21.60 -5.35 -6.37
C MET A 104 -22.35 -4.92 -5.11
N LEU A 105 -22.66 -3.62 -4.99
CA LEU A 105 -23.60 -3.09 -4.01
C LEU A 105 -24.86 -2.58 -4.69
N THR A 106 -26.04 -2.93 -4.18
CA THR A 106 -27.27 -2.20 -4.51
C THR A 106 -27.50 -1.15 -3.42
N ILE A 107 -27.57 0.12 -3.82
CA ILE A 107 -27.74 1.25 -2.90
C ILE A 107 -29.00 2.01 -3.28
N SER A 108 -29.87 2.26 -2.29
CA SER A 108 -31.13 2.97 -2.49
C SER A 108 -31.36 4.09 -1.48
N LYS A 109 -31.94 5.20 -1.93
CA LYS A 109 -32.39 6.33 -1.11
C LYS A 109 -33.51 7.08 -1.83
N ASP A 110 -34.58 7.43 -1.10
CA ASP A 110 -35.65 8.31 -1.55
C ASP A 110 -36.23 7.96 -2.94
N GLY A 111 -36.45 6.67 -3.19
CA GLY A 111 -37.02 6.15 -4.45
C GLY A 111 -36.00 5.82 -5.53
N HIS A 112 -34.75 6.29 -5.40
CA HIS A 112 -33.67 5.99 -6.33
C HIS A 112 -32.91 4.74 -5.91
N THR A 113 -32.56 3.88 -6.87
CA THR A 113 -31.76 2.66 -6.66
C THR A 113 -30.76 2.49 -7.78
N ASN A 114 -29.48 2.33 -7.46
CA ASN A 114 -28.41 2.08 -8.44
C ASN A 114 -27.49 0.92 -7.99
N HIS A 115 -26.71 0.42 -8.95
CA HIS A 115 -25.81 -0.72 -8.80
C HIS A 115 -24.35 -0.25 -8.83
N PHE A 116 -23.59 -0.51 -7.78
CA PHE A 116 -22.19 -0.09 -7.65
C PHE A 116 -21.27 -1.31 -7.74
N TYR A 117 -20.69 -1.55 -8.91
CA TYR A 117 -19.76 -2.65 -9.17
C TYR A 117 -18.36 -2.34 -8.63
N ILE A 118 -17.70 -3.35 -8.09
CA ILE A 118 -16.40 -3.26 -7.42
C ILE A 118 -15.36 -3.99 -8.26
N PHE A 119 -14.33 -3.26 -8.68
CA PHE A 119 -13.27 -3.75 -9.55
C PHE A 119 -11.90 -3.72 -8.84
N GLY A 120 -11.03 -4.66 -9.22
CA GLY A 120 -9.61 -4.61 -8.89
C GLY A 120 -8.78 -4.32 -10.14
N GLY A 121 -7.96 -3.26 -10.10
CA GLY A 121 -7.21 -2.83 -11.29
C GLY A 121 -6.17 -3.84 -11.80
N LYS A 122 -5.78 -4.82 -10.97
CA LYS A 122 -4.85 -5.92 -11.33
C LYS A 122 -5.54 -7.29 -11.44
N ASP A 123 -6.85 -7.36 -11.26
CA ASP A 123 -7.58 -8.63 -11.24
C ASP A 123 -8.12 -8.94 -12.65
N GLU A 124 -7.72 -10.04 -13.28
CA GLU A 124 -8.10 -10.39 -14.67
C GLU A 124 -9.62 -10.45 -14.87
N SER A 125 -10.36 -11.05 -13.92
CA SER A 125 -11.83 -11.09 -13.97
C SER A 125 -12.47 -9.70 -13.93
N SER A 126 -11.80 -8.71 -13.32
CA SER A 126 -12.26 -7.31 -13.37
C SER A 126 -12.01 -6.68 -14.74
N GLN A 127 -10.98 -7.10 -15.46
CA GLN A 127 -10.70 -6.65 -16.83
C GLN A 127 -11.73 -7.20 -17.82
N GLU A 128 -12.15 -8.45 -17.67
CA GLU A 128 -13.21 -9.02 -18.50
C GLU A 128 -14.56 -8.31 -18.26
N LEU A 129 -14.93 -8.12 -16.99
CA LEU A 129 -16.19 -7.46 -16.65
C LEU A 129 -16.24 -5.99 -17.12
N ILE A 130 -15.15 -5.23 -16.94
CA ILE A 130 -15.10 -3.83 -17.36
C ILE A 130 -15.21 -3.68 -18.89
N GLN A 131 -14.88 -4.71 -19.68
CA GLN A 131 -15.00 -4.63 -21.13
C GLN A 131 -16.44 -4.69 -21.65
N GLY A 132 -17.39 -5.24 -20.89
CA GLY A 132 -18.78 -5.40 -21.33
C GLY A 132 -19.78 -4.45 -20.69
N ILE A 133 -19.38 -3.70 -19.66
CA ILE A 133 -20.31 -2.92 -18.84
C ILE A 133 -20.48 -1.48 -19.35
N THR A 134 -21.70 -0.96 -19.24
CA THR A 134 -22.01 0.47 -19.40
C THR A 134 -22.11 1.10 -18.02
N LEU A 135 -21.45 2.24 -17.80
CA LEU A 135 -21.40 2.93 -16.51
C LEU A 135 -21.92 4.37 -16.60
N ALA A 136 -22.60 4.81 -15.54
CA ALA A 136 -22.98 6.20 -15.30
C ALA A 136 -21.95 6.96 -14.45
N GLY A 137 -20.83 6.34 -14.09
CA GLY A 137 -19.75 6.98 -13.38
C GLY A 137 -18.69 5.98 -12.93
N MET A 138 -17.50 6.49 -12.63
CA MET A 138 -16.39 5.66 -12.16
C MET A 138 -15.60 6.34 -11.03
N PHE A 139 -15.42 5.60 -9.94
CA PHE A 139 -14.60 5.99 -8.79
C PHE A 139 -13.33 5.13 -8.73
N PHE A 140 -12.18 5.75 -8.54
CA PHE A 140 -10.89 5.09 -8.41
C PHE A 140 -10.21 5.49 -7.09
N ASP A 141 -10.00 4.53 -6.19
CA ASP A 141 -9.22 4.70 -4.96
C ASP A 141 -7.78 4.24 -5.17
N GLU A 142 -6.81 5.07 -4.79
CA GLU A 142 -5.39 4.84 -5.02
C GLU A 142 -5.06 4.65 -6.53
N VAL A 143 -5.64 5.51 -7.40
CA VAL A 143 -5.53 5.36 -8.87
C VAL A 143 -4.09 5.30 -9.39
N ALA A 144 -3.15 5.98 -8.74
CA ALA A 144 -1.73 5.93 -9.09
C ALA A 144 -1.10 4.52 -8.95
N LEU A 145 -1.76 3.58 -8.26
CA LEU A 145 -1.30 2.19 -8.12
C LEU A 145 -1.94 1.23 -9.14
N MET A 146 -2.84 1.75 -9.99
CA MET A 146 -3.53 0.97 -11.01
C MET A 146 -2.80 1.05 -12.36
N PRO A 147 -2.90 -0.01 -13.20
CA PRO A 147 -2.43 0.09 -14.58
C PRO A 147 -3.19 1.18 -15.35
N GLN A 148 -2.46 1.99 -16.13
CA GLN A 148 -3.05 3.01 -17.00
C GLN A 148 -4.10 2.41 -17.96
N SER A 149 -3.81 1.23 -18.51
CA SER A 149 -4.71 0.52 -19.42
C SER A 149 -6.07 0.21 -18.80
N PHE A 150 -6.12 -0.16 -17.52
CA PHE A 150 -7.36 -0.40 -16.80
C PHE A 150 -8.17 0.89 -16.65
N VAL A 151 -7.51 1.98 -16.23
CA VAL A 151 -8.17 3.27 -16.01
C VAL A 151 -8.75 3.79 -17.33
N ASN A 152 -7.98 3.74 -18.42
CA ASN A 152 -8.44 4.13 -19.75
C ASN A 152 -9.65 3.31 -20.23
N GLN A 153 -9.62 1.98 -20.02
CA GLN A 153 -10.75 1.11 -20.35
C GLN A 153 -11.99 1.49 -19.53
N ALA A 154 -11.84 1.65 -18.21
CA ALA A 154 -12.95 1.96 -17.31
C ALA A 154 -13.57 3.34 -17.59
N THR A 155 -12.76 4.36 -17.86
CA THR A 155 -13.27 5.69 -18.24
C THR A 155 -14.00 5.67 -19.58
N GLY A 156 -13.55 4.82 -20.52
CA GLY A 156 -14.24 4.59 -21.80
C GLY A 156 -15.59 3.89 -21.69
N ARG A 157 -15.95 3.33 -20.52
CA ARG A 157 -17.28 2.74 -20.26
C ARG A 157 -18.28 3.72 -19.67
N CYS A 158 -17.85 4.92 -19.30
CA CYS A 158 -18.73 5.95 -18.77
C CYS A 158 -19.45 6.68 -19.92
N SER A 159 -20.47 6.05 -20.48
CA SER A 159 -21.19 6.57 -21.67
C SER A 159 -22.58 7.13 -21.38
N ILE A 160 -23.12 6.93 -20.16
CA ILE A 160 -24.41 7.53 -19.78
C ILE A 160 -24.23 9.05 -19.64
N GLU A 161 -25.21 9.80 -20.14
CA GLU A 161 -25.24 11.27 -20.05
C GLU A 161 -25.15 11.74 -18.59
N GLY A 162 -24.32 12.75 -18.34
CA GLY A 162 -24.09 13.26 -17.00
C GLY A 162 -23.15 12.42 -16.14
N SER A 163 -22.53 11.36 -16.71
CA SER A 163 -21.51 10.58 -15.99
C SER A 163 -20.31 11.44 -15.59
N LYS A 164 -19.68 11.07 -14.46
CA LYS A 164 -18.54 11.79 -13.88
C LYS A 164 -17.42 10.85 -13.44
N TYR A 165 -16.18 11.32 -13.54
CA TYR A 165 -14.99 10.61 -13.06
C TYR A 165 -14.55 11.07 -11.67
N TRP A 166 -14.15 10.13 -10.81
CA TRP A 166 -13.75 10.41 -9.44
C TRP A 166 -12.42 9.72 -9.13
N PHE A 167 -11.34 10.48 -9.06
CA PHE A 167 -10.00 9.96 -8.79
C PHE A 167 -9.44 10.36 -7.42
N ASN A 168 -9.04 9.37 -6.61
CA ASN A 168 -8.34 9.59 -5.34
C ASN A 168 -6.96 8.93 -5.38
N CYS A 169 -5.89 9.63 -4.99
CA CYS A 169 -4.57 9.04 -4.87
C CYS A 169 -3.64 9.72 -3.87
N ASN A 170 -2.51 9.06 -3.62
CA ASN A 170 -1.32 9.69 -3.09
C ASN A 170 -0.30 9.89 -4.24
N PRO A 171 0.56 10.92 -4.15
CA PRO A 171 1.55 11.20 -5.20
C PRO A 171 2.56 10.08 -5.42
N ALA A 172 2.99 9.94 -6.67
CA ALA A 172 4.16 9.18 -7.11
C ALA A 172 5.24 10.15 -7.65
N GLY A 173 6.11 9.69 -8.55
CA GLY A 173 7.05 10.56 -9.26
C GLY A 173 6.35 11.52 -10.24
N PRO A 174 6.97 12.67 -10.59
CA PRO A 174 6.39 13.69 -11.47
C PRO A 174 6.12 13.17 -12.89
N TYR A 175 6.88 12.17 -13.35
CA TYR A 175 6.70 11.55 -14.67
C TYR A 175 5.67 10.42 -14.70
N HIS A 176 4.99 10.16 -13.58
CA HIS A 176 3.98 9.12 -13.51
C HIS A 176 2.82 9.44 -14.45
N TRP A 177 2.30 8.43 -15.17
CA TRP A 177 1.24 8.61 -16.19
C TRP A 177 0.03 9.40 -15.66
N PHE A 178 -0.41 9.16 -14.42
CA PHE A 178 -1.56 9.88 -13.87
C PHE A 178 -1.28 11.37 -13.63
N LYS A 179 -0.02 11.73 -13.34
CA LYS A 179 0.38 13.14 -13.17
C LYS A 179 0.33 13.85 -14.53
N ILE A 180 1.03 13.31 -15.52
CA ILE A 180 1.10 13.87 -16.87
C ILE A 180 -0.28 13.87 -17.55
N GLU A 181 -0.92 12.70 -17.64
CA GLU A 181 -2.10 12.51 -18.49
C GLU A 181 -3.39 13.07 -17.89
N TRP A 182 -3.49 13.17 -16.54
CA TRP A 182 -4.74 13.55 -15.87
C TRP A 182 -4.62 14.83 -15.04
N ILE A 183 -3.58 14.98 -14.23
CA ILE A 183 -3.45 16.16 -13.35
C ILE A 183 -2.95 17.38 -14.15
N ASP A 184 -1.92 17.20 -14.98
CA ASP A 184 -1.37 18.30 -15.79
C ASP A 184 -2.29 18.68 -16.94
N ASN A 185 -3.04 17.72 -17.49
CA ASN A 185 -4.05 17.93 -18.53
C ASN A 185 -5.48 18.08 -17.97
N LYS A 186 -5.64 18.50 -16.72
CA LYS A 186 -6.96 18.59 -16.07
C LYS A 186 -7.91 19.58 -16.76
N GLU A 187 -7.40 20.68 -17.31
CA GLU A 187 -8.23 21.71 -17.96
C GLU A 187 -8.81 21.17 -19.28
N ASP A 188 -7.96 20.53 -20.11
CA ASP A 188 -8.36 19.89 -21.36
C ASP A 188 -9.37 18.75 -21.15
N LYS A 189 -9.31 18.10 -19.98
CA LYS A 189 -10.25 17.05 -19.57
C LYS A 189 -11.42 17.57 -18.74
N ASN A 190 -11.53 18.88 -18.54
CA ASN A 190 -12.58 19.52 -17.76
C ASN A 190 -12.73 18.92 -16.33
N LEU A 191 -11.61 18.77 -15.61
CA LEU A 191 -11.54 18.13 -14.29
C LEU A 191 -11.25 19.11 -13.17
N LEU A 192 -12.02 19.01 -12.10
CA LEU A 192 -11.73 19.71 -10.85
C LEU A 192 -10.54 19.05 -10.15
N HIS A 193 -9.59 19.84 -9.64
CA HIS A 193 -8.46 19.32 -8.86
C HIS A 193 -8.43 19.93 -7.46
N ILE A 194 -8.48 19.08 -6.42
CA ILE A 194 -8.37 19.48 -5.02
C ILE A 194 -7.22 18.74 -4.34
N HIS A 195 -6.17 19.49 -3.99
CA HIS A 195 -5.03 18.96 -3.26
C HIS A 195 -5.30 18.88 -1.76
N PHE A 196 -4.99 17.76 -1.10
CA PHE A 196 -5.23 17.57 0.34
C PHE A 196 -3.96 17.34 1.15
N THR A 197 -3.95 17.87 2.37
CA THR A 197 -2.93 17.65 3.41
C THR A 197 -3.57 17.13 4.70
N MET A 198 -2.78 16.70 5.69
CA MET A 198 -3.32 16.24 6.98
C MET A 198 -4.08 17.33 7.75
N ASP A 199 -3.85 18.61 7.44
CA ASP A 199 -4.57 19.72 8.06
C ASP A 199 -6.03 19.80 7.61
N ASP A 200 -6.32 19.24 6.44
CA ASP A 200 -7.69 19.12 5.92
C ASP A 200 -8.49 18.02 6.64
N ASN A 201 -7.87 17.25 7.54
CA ASN A 201 -8.54 16.25 8.36
C ASN A 201 -8.72 16.71 9.82
N LEU A 202 -9.87 17.34 10.10
CA LEU A 202 -10.22 17.85 11.43
C LEU A 202 -10.46 16.76 12.49
N SER A 203 -10.42 15.48 12.12
CA SER A 203 -10.48 14.37 13.09
C SER A 203 -9.15 14.03 13.74
N LEU A 204 -8.03 14.52 13.19
CA LEU A 204 -6.69 14.24 13.71
C LEU A 204 -6.28 15.32 14.70
N SER A 205 -5.89 14.90 15.91
CA SER A 205 -5.23 15.80 16.85
C SER A 205 -3.80 16.09 16.42
N GLU A 206 -3.25 17.22 16.89
CA GLU A 206 -1.88 17.62 16.59
C GLU A 206 -0.86 16.54 17.01
N LYS A 207 -1.06 15.93 18.19
CA LYS A 207 -0.24 14.79 18.66
C LYS A 207 -0.22 13.62 17.67
N VAL A 208 -1.34 13.36 16.98
CA VAL A 208 -1.42 12.30 15.97
C VAL A 208 -0.75 12.71 14.66
N LYS A 209 -0.90 13.97 14.22
CA LYS A 209 -0.19 14.49 13.04
C LYS A 209 1.32 14.43 13.22
N GLN A 210 1.82 14.90 14.37
CA GLN A 210 3.24 14.84 14.74
C GLN A 210 3.79 13.41 14.74
N ARG A 211 2.97 12.43 15.15
CA ARG A 211 3.37 11.01 15.04
C ARG A 211 3.56 10.60 13.58
N TYR A 212 2.66 10.99 12.68
CA TYR A 212 2.84 10.69 11.24
C TYR A 212 4.03 11.42 10.64
N TYR A 213 4.29 12.68 11.02
CA TYR A 213 5.48 13.41 10.55
C TYR A 213 6.79 12.68 10.86
N ARG A 214 6.91 12.08 12.05
CA ARG A 214 8.11 11.32 12.44
C ARG A 214 8.27 9.97 11.72
N MET A 215 7.23 9.46 11.06
CA MET A 215 7.27 8.14 10.41
C MET A 215 7.94 8.18 9.04
N TYR A 216 8.06 9.37 8.44
CA TYR A 216 8.53 9.54 7.07
C TYR A 216 9.69 10.54 7.02
N SER A 217 10.61 10.32 6.09
CA SER A 217 11.76 11.16 5.78
C SER A 217 11.98 11.17 4.27
N GLY A 218 12.86 12.06 3.77
CA GLY A 218 13.28 12.08 2.38
C GLY A 218 12.11 12.17 1.39
N VAL A 219 12.21 11.43 0.28
CA VAL A 219 11.19 11.38 -0.78
C VAL A 219 9.81 10.94 -0.26
N PHE A 220 9.76 10.01 0.70
CA PHE A 220 8.49 9.54 1.23
C PHE A 220 7.79 10.56 2.12
N PHE A 221 8.53 11.43 2.81
CA PHE A 221 7.95 12.57 3.52
C PHE A 221 7.33 13.55 2.53
N GLN A 222 8.07 13.93 1.49
CA GLN A 222 7.58 14.85 0.46
C GLN A 222 6.28 14.32 -0.20
N ARG A 223 6.23 13.04 -0.55
CA ARG A 223 5.05 12.43 -1.17
C ARG A 223 3.88 12.23 -0.19
N PHE A 224 4.10 11.52 0.91
CA PHE A 224 3.01 11.07 1.78
C PHE A 224 2.60 12.08 2.84
N ILE A 225 3.47 13.02 3.21
CA ILE A 225 3.16 14.07 4.19
C ILE A 225 2.85 15.39 3.50
N LEU A 226 3.75 15.89 2.65
CA LEU A 226 3.56 17.16 1.96
C LEU A 226 2.64 17.04 0.74
N GLY A 227 2.43 15.83 0.23
CA GLY A 227 1.55 15.61 -0.93
C GLY A 227 2.21 15.97 -2.27
N LEU A 228 3.53 15.98 -2.37
CA LEU A 228 4.23 16.44 -3.57
C LEU A 228 4.55 15.29 -4.54
N TRP A 229 4.41 15.54 -5.84
CA TRP A 229 4.85 14.65 -6.91
C TRP A 229 6.34 14.87 -7.19
N VAL A 230 7.21 14.26 -6.38
CA VAL A 230 8.67 14.46 -6.44
C VAL A 230 9.39 13.20 -6.89
N LEU A 231 10.53 13.40 -7.56
CA LEU A 231 11.34 12.33 -8.11
C LEU A 231 11.98 11.49 -6.98
N ALA A 232 12.11 10.19 -7.20
CA ALA A 232 12.88 9.32 -6.33
C ALA A 232 14.29 9.18 -6.94
N GLU A 233 15.29 9.77 -6.29
CA GLU A 233 16.67 9.81 -6.78
C GLU A 233 17.66 9.42 -5.68
N GLY A 234 18.83 8.92 -6.08
CA GLY A 234 19.91 8.58 -5.17
C GLY A 234 19.60 7.39 -4.26
N ILE A 235 20.09 7.45 -3.02
CA ILE A 235 20.00 6.36 -2.04
C ILE A 235 18.55 6.16 -1.58
N VAL A 236 18.09 4.90 -1.61
CA VAL A 236 16.72 4.53 -1.23
C VAL A 236 16.46 4.74 0.26
N TYR A 237 17.41 4.31 1.10
CA TYR A 237 17.31 4.37 2.56
C TYR A 237 18.21 5.47 3.14
N ASP A 238 18.03 6.70 2.67
CA ASP A 238 18.76 7.89 3.12
C ASP A 238 18.66 8.15 4.65
N MET A 239 17.63 7.60 5.29
CA MET A 239 17.42 7.70 6.73
C MET A 239 18.25 6.72 7.55
N PHE A 240 18.91 5.73 6.93
CA PHE A 240 19.74 4.79 7.66
C PHE A 240 20.95 5.51 8.27
N ASN A 241 20.99 5.55 9.61
CA ASN A 241 22.07 6.13 10.38
C ASN A 241 22.71 5.08 11.30
N LYS A 242 24.03 4.90 11.20
CA LYS A 242 24.78 3.91 12.00
C LYS A 242 24.65 4.15 13.51
N GLU A 243 24.66 5.40 13.97
CA GLU A 243 24.55 5.73 15.40
C GLU A 243 23.18 5.34 15.98
N LYS A 244 22.12 5.35 15.17
CA LYS A 244 20.76 5.03 15.60
C LYS A 244 20.42 3.55 15.44
N HIS A 245 20.84 2.97 14.31
CA HIS A 245 20.35 1.67 13.87
C HIS A 245 21.34 0.53 14.08
N VAL A 246 22.63 0.81 14.25
CA VAL A 246 23.65 -0.22 14.50
C VAL A 246 23.89 -0.34 15.99
N VAL A 247 23.92 -1.59 16.47
CA VAL A 247 24.18 -1.94 17.86
C VAL A 247 25.28 -2.97 17.94
N LYS A 248 25.98 -3.04 19.07
CA LYS A 248 27.01 -4.07 19.28
C LYS A 248 26.42 -5.47 19.17
N THR A 249 27.17 -6.39 18.58
CA THR A 249 26.84 -7.81 18.59
C THR A 249 27.03 -8.37 20.00
N VAL A 250 25.93 -8.47 20.73
CA VAL A 250 25.87 -9.05 22.08
C VAL A 250 24.64 -9.93 22.20
N GLU A 251 24.71 -10.90 23.12
CA GLU A 251 23.56 -11.74 23.45
C GLU A 251 22.45 -10.90 24.08
N ARG A 252 21.19 -11.21 23.74
CA ARG A 252 20.01 -10.54 24.29
C ARG A 252 18.94 -11.58 24.57
N GLU A 253 18.10 -11.32 25.55
CA GLU A 253 16.92 -12.15 25.80
C GLU A 253 15.86 -11.90 24.71
N TYR A 254 15.97 -12.63 23.60
CA TYR A 254 15.02 -12.55 22.51
C TYR A 254 13.79 -13.42 22.79
N GLU A 255 12.61 -12.82 22.64
CA GLU A 255 11.31 -13.45 22.88
C GLU A 255 10.92 -14.42 21.77
N LYS A 256 11.31 -14.11 20.52
CA LYS A 256 10.94 -14.85 19.30
C LYS A 256 11.98 -14.64 18.21
N TYR A 257 12.17 -15.68 17.40
CA TYR A 257 13.05 -15.63 16.22
C TYR A 257 12.32 -15.94 14.92
N TYR A 258 12.78 -15.33 13.83
CA TYR A 258 12.45 -15.66 12.46
C TYR A 258 13.71 -15.63 11.60
N VAL A 259 13.68 -16.32 10.48
CA VAL A 259 14.71 -16.18 9.44
C VAL A 259 14.07 -15.60 8.19
N SER A 260 14.67 -14.58 7.59
CA SER A 260 14.34 -14.15 6.22
C SER A 260 15.36 -14.64 5.23
N CYS A 261 14.91 -14.99 4.04
CA CYS A 261 15.73 -15.51 2.96
C CYS A 261 15.42 -14.78 1.66
N ASP A 262 16.47 -14.31 0.99
CA ASP A 262 16.45 -14.03 -0.44
C ASP A 262 17.18 -15.16 -1.16
N TYR A 263 16.49 -15.81 -2.11
CA TYR A 263 16.95 -17.05 -2.73
C TYR A 263 17.66 -16.77 -4.04
N GLY A 264 18.90 -17.26 -4.16
CA GLY A 264 19.73 -17.11 -5.35
C GLY A 264 20.56 -18.35 -5.63
N THR A 265 20.42 -18.90 -6.84
CA THR A 265 21.31 -19.97 -7.35
C THR A 265 22.52 -19.38 -8.06
N GLN A 266 22.28 -18.41 -8.96
CA GLN A 266 23.33 -17.63 -9.63
C GLN A 266 23.62 -16.28 -8.96
N ASN A 267 22.62 -15.72 -8.29
CA ASN A 267 22.74 -14.52 -7.47
C ASN A 267 23.02 -14.93 -6.01
N PRO A 268 23.51 -14.01 -5.16
CA PRO A 268 23.76 -14.31 -3.76
C PRO A 268 22.55 -14.88 -3.01
N MET A 269 22.81 -15.89 -2.19
CA MET A 269 21.88 -16.44 -1.21
C MET A 269 22.06 -15.70 0.12
N THR A 270 20.96 -15.26 0.75
CA THR A 270 21.03 -14.56 2.04
C THR A 270 20.14 -15.19 3.10
N TYR A 271 20.61 -15.18 4.35
CA TYR A 271 19.77 -15.39 5.52
C TYR A 271 19.94 -14.25 6.52
N GLY A 272 18.82 -13.76 7.06
CA GLY A 272 18.81 -12.82 8.18
C GLY A 272 18.12 -13.46 9.38
N LEU A 273 18.85 -13.65 10.49
CA LEU A 273 18.24 -14.10 11.74
C LEU A 273 17.72 -12.88 12.52
N TRP A 274 16.40 -12.83 12.71
CA TRP A 274 15.72 -11.72 13.39
C TRP A 274 15.21 -12.14 14.76
N GLY A 275 15.61 -11.41 15.81
CA GLY A 275 15.17 -11.63 17.19
C GLY A 275 14.37 -10.45 17.74
N LEU A 276 13.23 -10.70 18.39
CA LEU A 276 12.44 -9.66 19.08
C LEU A 276 12.91 -9.51 20.52
N CYS A 277 13.31 -8.31 20.94
CA CYS A 277 13.63 -8.03 22.33
C CYS A 277 13.00 -6.68 22.74
N LYS A 278 12.15 -6.68 23.78
CA LYS A 278 11.53 -5.46 24.34
C LYS A 278 10.82 -4.60 23.29
N GLY A 279 10.15 -5.26 22.34
CA GLY A 279 9.39 -4.58 21.27
C GLY A 279 10.21 -3.99 20.12
N ILE A 280 11.50 -4.31 20.02
CA ILE A 280 12.39 -3.97 18.89
C ILE A 280 12.88 -5.27 18.24
N TRP A 281 12.87 -5.31 16.91
CA TRP A 281 13.44 -6.42 16.16
C TRP A 281 14.90 -6.15 15.84
N TYR A 282 15.77 -7.13 16.10
CA TYR A 282 17.20 -7.05 15.83
C TYR A 282 17.56 -8.07 14.74
N LYS A 283 18.23 -7.63 13.67
CA LYS A 283 18.96 -8.57 12.81
C LYS A 283 20.21 -8.98 13.58
N ALA A 284 20.15 -10.17 14.17
CA ALA A 284 21.13 -10.65 15.13
C ALA A 284 22.43 -11.11 14.44
N LYS A 285 22.30 -11.69 13.25
CA LYS A 285 23.40 -12.06 12.36
C LYS A 285 22.87 -12.24 10.95
N GLU A 286 23.78 -12.24 9.99
CA GLU A 286 23.49 -12.48 8.58
C GLU A 286 24.35 -13.61 8.02
N TYR A 287 23.82 -14.29 7.02
CA TYR A 287 24.54 -15.17 6.10
C TYR A 287 24.50 -14.53 4.71
N HIS A 288 25.60 -14.62 3.99
CA HIS A 288 25.71 -14.13 2.61
C HIS A 288 26.65 -15.05 1.83
N TYR A 289 26.12 -15.71 0.80
CA TYR A 289 26.91 -16.56 -0.09
C TYR A 289 26.71 -16.15 -1.54
N ASP A 290 27.78 -15.69 -2.17
CA ASP A 290 27.79 -15.29 -3.58
C ASP A 290 28.49 -16.37 -4.40
N GLY A 291 27.72 -17.18 -5.14
CA GLY A 291 28.26 -18.27 -5.93
C GLY A 291 29.21 -17.81 -7.05
N ARG A 292 29.07 -16.57 -7.54
CA ARG A 292 29.97 -16.01 -8.56
C ARG A 292 31.31 -15.63 -7.95
N LYS A 293 31.30 -14.93 -6.80
CA LYS A 293 32.55 -14.56 -6.09
C LYS A 293 33.32 -15.79 -5.61
N ASN A 294 32.62 -16.86 -5.24
CA ASN A 294 33.22 -18.10 -4.75
C ASN A 294 33.51 -19.12 -5.87
N SER A 295 33.21 -18.81 -7.14
CA SER A 295 33.37 -19.71 -8.30
C SER A 295 32.76 -21.11 -8.10
N ARG A 296 31.72 -21.22 -7.25
CA ARG A 296 31.05 -22.46 -6.91
C ARG A 296 29.58 -22.16 -6.63
N GLN A 297 28.69 -22.90 -7.28
CA GLN A 297 27.27 -22.88 -6.95
C GLN A 297 26.98 -23.89 -5.84
N LYS A 298 26.00 -23.56 -4.99
CA LYS A 298 25.44 -24.48 -3.99
C LYS A 298 24.07 -24.96 -4.44
N THR A 299 23.78 -26.21 -4.13
CA THR A 299 22.48 -26.86 -4.30
C THR A 299 21.51 -26.47 -3.18
N ASP A 300 20.22 -26.75 -3.38
CA ASP A 300 19.20 -26.50 -2.35
C ASP A 300 19.49 -27.28 -1.05
N ASP A 301 20.03 -28.50 -1.14
CA ASP A 301 20.42 -29.31 0.03
C ASP A 301 21.62 -28.71 0.77
N GLU A 302 22.65 -28.21 0.06
CA GLU A 302 23.77 -27.50 0.69
C GLU A 302 23.31 -26.22 1.39
N TYR A 303 22.40 -25.46 0.78
CA TYR A 303 21.82 -24.27 1.41
C TYR A 303 20.95 -24.61 2.62
N LEU A 304 20.27 -25.76 2.62
CA LEU A 304 19.55 -26.25 3.78
C LEU A 304 20.50 -26.60 4.94
N ASP A 305 21.64 -27.21 4.66
CA ASP A 305 22.62 -27.55 5.69
C ASP A 305 23.27 -26.30 6.26
N ASP A 306 23.66 -25.34 5.41
CA ASP A 306 24.12 -24.02 5.85
C ASP A 306 23.06 -23.32 6.73
N LEU A 307 21.77 -23.43 6.39
CA LEU A 307 20.69 -22.85 7.17
C LEU A 307 20.59 -23.49 8.56
N LYS A 308 20.73 -24.82 8.66
CA LYS A 308 20.73 -25.53 9.94
C LYS A 308 21.90 -25.09 10.80
N GLU A 309 23.10 -24.98 10.22
CA GLU A 309 24.29 -24.47 10.91
C GLU A 309 24.09 -23.01 11.34
N PHE A 310 23.55 -22.18 10.45
CA PHE A 310 23.27 -20.77 10.70
C PHE A 310 22.28 -20.58 11.86
N ILE A 311 21.23 -21.42 11.96
CA ILE A 311 20.27 -21.35 13.06
C ILE A 311 20.82 -21.97 14.35
N GLY A 312 21.58 -23.07 14.24
CA GLY A 312 22.01 -23.87 15.38
C GLY A 312 20.81 -24.39 16.19
N ASP A 313 20.89 -24.29 17.51
CA ASP A 313 19.83 -24.75 18.43
C ASP A 313 18.70 -23.72 18.62
N ILE A 314 18.71 -22.60 17.88
CA ILE A 314 17.75 -21.52 18.06
C ILE A 314 16.36 -21.95 17.56
N SER A 315 15.36 -21.91 18.45
CA SER A 315 13.97 -22.17 18.07
C SER A 315 13.36 -21.01 17.27
N ILE A 316 13.18 -21.22 15.97
CA ILE A 316 12.58 -20.23 15.06
C ILE A 316 11.08 -20.46 14.85
N ARG A 317 10.31 -19.36 14.69
CA ARG A 317 8.87 -19.39 14.43
C ARG A 317 8.52 -19.66 12.96
N GLY A 318 9.48 -19.50 12.07
CA GLY A 318 9.35 -19.79 10.65
C GLY A 318 10.39 -19.04 9.80
N ILE A 319 10.45 -19.45 8.54
CA ILE A 319 11.36 -18.91 7.53
C ILE A 319 10.52 -18.16 6.49
N ILE A 320 10.84 -16.89 6.27
CA ILE A 320 10.20 -16.04 5.26
C ILE A 320 10.99 -16.21 3.96
N VAL A 321 10.32 -16.67 2.91
CA VAL A 321 10.94 -16.97 1.61
C VAL A 321 10.12 -16.34 0.48
N ASP A 322 10.78 -15.83 -0.56
CA ASP A 322 10.10 -15.36 -1.76
C ASP A 322 9.24 -16.49 -2.39
N PRO A 323 7.97 -16.23 -2.75
CA PRO A 323 7.09 -17.25 -3.33
C PRO A 323 7.61 -17.92 -4.60
N SER A 324 8.53 -17.30 -5.32
CA SER A 324 9.13 -17.84 -6.55
C SER A 324 10.14 -18.96 -6.32
N ALA A 325 10.70 -19.08 -5.10
CA ALA A 325 11.67 -20.12 -4.74
C ALA A 325 11.00 -21.48 -4.44
N ALA A 326 10.22 -22.01 -5.38
CA ALA A 326 9.33 -23.15 -5.15
C ALA A 326 10.07 -24.43 -4.73
N SER A 327 11.24 -24.73 -5.33
CA SER A 327 12.04 -25.91 -5.00
C SER A 327 12.52 -25.86 -3.55
N PHE A 328 13.13 -24.75 -3.15
CA PHE A 328 13.63 -24.55 -1.79
C PHE A 328 12.50 -24.54 -0.76
N ILE A 329 11.34 -23.94 -1.08
CA ILE A 329 10.14 -23.98 -0.23
C ILE A 329 9.68 -25.44 0.00
N ALA A 330 9.67 -26.27 -1.04
CA ALA A 330 9.30 -27.68 -0.91
C ALA A 330 10.30 -28.45 -0.03
N LEU A 331 11.59 -28.20 -0.21
CA LEU A 331 12.66 -28.81 0.57
C LEU A 331 12.57 -28.43 2.06
N LEU A 332 12.38 -27.15 2.38
CA LEU A 332 12.22 -26.67 3.75
C LEU A 332 11.04 -27.34 4.46
N LYS A 333 9.89 -27.44 3.77
CA LYS A 333 8.69 -28.12 4.31
C LYS A 333 8.90 -29.61 4.53
N LYS A 334 9.58 -30.30 3.60
CA LYS A 334 9.95 -31.72 3.73
C LYS A 334 10.81 -31.94 4.98
N ASN A 335 11.68 -30.97 5.30
CA ASN A 335 12.51 -30.96 6.51
C ASN A 335 11.83 -30.31 7.72
N ARG A 336 10.50 -30.23 7.73
CA ARG A 336 9.65 -29.77 8.86
C ARG A 336 9.85 -28.31 9.28
N PHE A 337 10.51 -27.49 8.46
CA PHE A 337 10.52 -26.04 8.70
C PHE A 337 9.17 -25.42 8.34
N LYS A 338 8.71 -24.50 9.19
CA LYS A 338 7.54 -23.67 8.88
C LYS A 338 7.93 -22.57 7.92
N VAL A 339 7.41 -22.62 6.69
CA VAL A 339 7.65 -21.60 5.66
C VAL A 339 6.52 -20.58 5.63
N LEU A 340 6.87 -19.29 5.60
CA LEU A 340 5.99 -18.16 5.39
C LEU A 340 6.30 -17.55 4.02
N LYS A 341 5.32 -17.53 3.12
CA LYS A 341 5.47 -16.84 1.82
C LYS A 341 5.63 -15.34 2.05
N ALA A 342 6.68 -14.75 1.49
CA ALA A 342 6.96 -13.33 1.63
C ALA A 342 5.87 -12.48 0.97
N LYS A 343 5.54 -11.35 1.60
CA LYS A 343 4.80 -10.26 0.94
C LYS A 343 5.81 -9.38 0.19
N ASN A 344 6.07 -9.70 -1.06
CA ASN A 344 7.21 -9.19 -1.84
C ASN A 344 6.93 -7.91 -2.66
N GLU A 345 5.81 -7.20 -2.41
CA GLU A 345 5.56 -5.88 -3.00
C GLU A 345 6.72 -4.91 -2.69
N VAL A 346 7.45 -4.49 -3.73
CA VAL A 346 8.73 -3.77 -3.61
C VAL A 346 8.55 -2.40 -2.96
N ILE A 347 7.79 -1.50 -3.59
CA ILE A 347 7.64 -0.11 -3.13
C ILE A 347 6.97 -0.01 -1.76
N ASP A 348 5.92 -0.80 -1.53
CA ASP A 348 5.27 -0.88 -0.22
C ASP A 348 6.24 -1.44 0.85
N GLY A 349 7.08 -2.41 0.47
CA GLY A 349 8.11 -2.99 1.33
C GLY A 349 9.19 -1.97 1.72
N ILE A 350 9.77 -1.28 0.74
CA ILE A 350 10.77 -0.22 0.94
C ILE A 350 10.23 0.85 1.89
N ARG A 351 9.00 1.35 1.62
CA ARG A 351 8.35 2.34 2.50
C ARG A 351 8.19 1.83 3.93
N ASN A 352 7.89 0.54 4.12
CA ASN A 352 7.72 -0.05 5.44
C ASN A 352 9.04 -0.24 6.19
N VAL A 353 10.13 -0.57 5.51
CA VAL A 353 11.48 -0.63 6.09
C VAL A 353 11.91 0.77 6.53
N ALA A 354 11.83 1.75 5.63
CA ALA A 354 12.13 3.16 5.92
C ALA A 354 11.38 3.67 7.17
N ARG A 355 10.08 3.36 7.26
CA ARG A 355 9.25 3.71 8.42
C ARG A 355 9.75 3.06 9.72
N LEU A 356 10.16 1.79 9.70
CA LEU A 356 10.64 1.09 10.90
C LEU A 356 12.05 1.56 11.32
N LEU A 357 12.87 2.02 10.38
CA LEU A 357 14.13 2.71 10.68
C LEU A 357 13.83 4.02 11.42
N ASN A 358 12.98 4.88 10.85
CA ASN A 358 12.59 6.16 11.48
C ASN A 358 11.96 6.00 12.88
N GLU A 359 11.20 4.93 13.10
CA GLU A 359 10.61 4.59 14.41
C GLU A 359 11.57 3.83 15.36
N GLU A 360 12.78 3.51 14.92
CA GLU A 360 13.78 2.69 15.61
C GLU A 360 13.23 1.32 16.08
N LYS A 361 12.34 0.73 15.28
CA LYS A 361 11.69 -0.56 15.54
C LYS A 361 12.42 -1.75 14.94
N ILE A 362 13.40 -1.49 14.10
CA ILE A 362 14.38 -2.46 13.65
C ILE A 362 15.79 -1.93 13.93
N LYS A 363 16.68 -2.80 14.39
CA LYS A 363 18.10 -2.51 14.62
C LYS A 363 18.96 -3.66 14.09
N TYR A 364 20.23 -3.39 13.89
CA TYR A 364 21.18 -4.31 13.26
C TYR A 364 22.39 -4.51 14.14
N ASN A 365 22.78 -5.75 14.37
CA ASN A 365 24.06 -6.04 14.99
C ASN A 365 25.21 -5.62 14.05
N ASP A 366 26.30 -5.13 14.61
CA ASP A 366 27.50 -4.67 13.87
C ASP A 366 28.18 -5.78 13.04
N CYS A 367 27.83 -7.05 13.27
CA CYS A 367 28.25 -8.17 12.43
C CYS A 367 27.57 -8.22 11.04
N CYS A 368 26.47 -7.48 10.82
CA CYS A 368 25.72 -7.46 9.56
C CYS A 368 26.37 -6.56 8.47
N LYS A 369 27.63 -6.83 8.14
CA LYS A 369 28.49 -5.99 7.29
C LYS A 369 27.98 -5.85 5.84
N GLU A 370 27.50 -6.94 5.24
CA GLU A 370 26.97 -6.95 3.88
C GLU A 370 25.68 -6.15 3.80
N THR A 371 24.79 -6.28 4.80
CA THR A 371 23.60 -5.42 4.93
C THR A 371 23.98 -3.93 4.94
N PHE A 372 25.04 -3.53 5.66
CA PHE A 372 25.48 -2.13 5.70
C PHE A 372 26.11 -1.66 4.38
N ARG A 373 26.81 -2.56 3.67
CA ARG A 373 27.30 -2.26 2.32
C ARG A 373 26.14 -1.95 1.39
N GLU A 374 25.11 -2.80 1.39
CA GLU A 374 23.93 -2.62 0.56
C GLU A 374 23.16 -1.34 0.91
N TYR A 375 22.98 -1.02 2.19
CA TYR A 375 22.37 0.26 2.60
C TYR A 375 23.08 1.50 2.01
N ALA A 376 24.39 1.44 1.83
CA ALA A 376 25.20 2.53 1.29
C ALA A 376 25.17 2.63 -0.24
N SER A 377 24.74 1.57 -0.95
CA SER A 377 24.76 1.51 -2.42
C SER A 377 23.39 1.29 -3.07
N TYR A 378 22.34 0.98 -2.29
CA TYR A 378 21.02 0.70 -2.82
C TYR A 378 20.33 2.00 -3.27
N THR A 379 20.15 2.13 -4.57
CA THR A 379 19.73 3.38 -5.25
C THR A 379 18.46 3.19 -6.07
N TRP A 380 17.77 4.29 -6.34
CA TRP A 380 16.66 4.32 -7.30
C TRP A 380 17.17 4.18 -8.75
N ASP A 381 16.41 3.49 -9.60
CA ASP A 381 16.68 3.39 -11.05
C ASP A 381 16.21 4.69 -11.72
N GLU A 382 17.18 5.54 -12.08
CA GLU A 382 16.93 6.82 -12.76
C GLU A 382 16.19 6.63 -14.09
N LYS A 383 16.49 5.56 -14.85
CA LYS A 383 15.84 5.30 -16.14
C LYS A 383 14.39 4.89 -15.94
N ALA A 384 14.09 4.05 -14.96
CA ALA A 384 12.71 3.70 -14.62
C ALA A 384 11.94 4.93 -14.12
N THR A 385 12.56 5.74 -13.27
CA THR A 385 11.93 6.93 -12.70
C THR A 385 11.62 7.97 -13.76
N ALA A 386 12.49 8.15 -14.76
CA ALA A 386 12.24 8.99 -15.94
C ALA A 386 11.06 8.51 -16.80
N ARG A 387 10.70 7.22 -16.75
CA ARG A 387 9.49 6.66 -17.38
C ARG A 387 8.25 6.68 -16.47
N GLY A 388 8.35 7.32 -15.30
CA GLY A 388 7.26 7.40 -14.33
C GLY A 388 7.10 6.18 -13.43
N GLU A 389 8.09 5.28 -13.41
CA GLU A 389 8.08 4.07 -12.58
C GLU A 389 9.09 4.18 -11.44
N ASP A 390 8.61 4.20 -10.19
CA ASP A 390 9.53 4.08 -9.04
C ASP A 390 9.98 2.61 -8.91
N LYS A 391 11.26 2.36 -9.16
CA LYS A 391 11.91 1.05 -8.99
C LYS A 391 13.35 1.25 -8.51
N PRO A 392 13.85 0.42 -7.58
CA PRO A 392 15.25 0.42 -7.22
C PRO A 392 16.10 -0.30 -8.28
N ASN A 393 17.40 0.02 -8.34
CA ASN A 393 18.37 -0.77 -9.09
C ASN A 393 18.49 -2.17 -8.46
N LYS A 394 18.45 -3.22 -9.29
CA LYS A 394 18.62 -4.62 -8.87
C LYS A 394 20.09 -4.99 -8.73
N GLU A 395 20.81 -4.20 -7.95
CA GLU A 395 22.23 -4.36 -7.69
C GLU A 395 22.49 -4.18 -6.20
N ASN A 396 23.20 -5.12 -5.58
CA ASN A 396 23.50 -5.09 -4.15
C ASN A 396 22.23 -4.94 -3.29
N ASP A 397 21.22 -5.79 -3.54
CA ASP A 397 19.90 -5.71 -2.90
C ASP A 397 19.47 -7.00 -2.20
N HIS A 398 20.35 -8.00 -2.09
CA HIS A 398 19.98 -9.34 -1.62
C HIS A 398 19.69 -9.39 -0.11
N GLN A 399 20.48 -8.68 0.71
CA GLN A 399 20.15 -8.51 2.14
C GLN A 399 18.95 -7.57 2.30
N MET A 400 18.87 -6.50 1.49
CA MET A 400 17.76 -5.55 1.51
C MET A 400 16.42 -6.22 1.22
N ASP A 401 16.39 -7.14 0.26
CA ASP A 401 15.20 -7.90 -0.10
C ASP A 401 14.80 -8.89 0.99
N GLY A 402 15.76 -9.62 1.57
CA GLY A 402 15.52 -10.44 2.76
C GLY A 402 14.92 -9.63 3.92
N ASP A 403 15.49 -8.47 4.23
CA ASP A 403 15.01 -7.56 5.26
C ASP A 403 13.60 -7.03 4.96
N ARG A 404 13.34 -6.66 3.71
CA ARG A 404 12.04 -6.20 3.21
C ARG A 404 10.98 -7.29 3.37
N TYR A 405 11.30 -8.54 3.03
CA TYR A 405 10.42 -9.68 3.21
C TYR A 405 10.07 -9.89 4.68
N PHE A 406 11.06 -9.83 5.57
CA PHE A 406 10.85 -9.92 7.01
C PHE A 406 9.89 -8.84 7.51
N VAL A 407 10.22 -7.58 7.23
CA VAL A 407 9.45 -6.41 7.68
C VAL A 407 8.01 -6.51 7.22
N ASN A 408 7.77 -6.73 5.93
CA ASN A 408 6.43 -6.68 5.36
C ASN A 408 5.58 -7.89 5.77
N THR A 409 6.21 -9.05 5.98
CA THR A 409 5.52 -10.30 6.31
C THR A 409 5.24 -10.41 7.81
N VAL A 410 6.22 -10.13 8.66
CA VAL A 410 6.14 -10.35 10.12
C VAL A 410 5.74 -9.08 10.85
N VAL A 411 6.52 -8.01 10.72
CA VAL A 411 6.36 -6.82 11.58
C VAL A 411 5.06 -6.08 11.26
N ILE A 412 4.81 -5.81 9.97
CA ILE A 412 3.61 -5.09 9.53
C ILE A 412 2.34 -5.91 9.74
N THR A 413 2.37 -7.22 9.42
CA THR A 413 1.18 -8.07 9.55
C THR A 413 0.77 -8.28 11.01
N ASN A 414 1.73 -8.46 11.92
CA ASN A 414 1.44 -8.61 13.35
C ASN A 414 0.91 -7.30 13.96
N ASN A 415 1.39 -6.14 13.49
CA ASN A 415 0.85 -4.84 13.90
C ASN A 415 -0.56 -4.59 13.36
N LYS A 416 -0.91 -5.10 12.18
CA LYS A 416 -2.29 -5.06 11.67
C LYS A 416 -3.25 -5.87 12.53
N ALA A 417 -2.84 -7.02 13.07
CA ALA A 417 -3.65 -7.80 14.01
C ALA A 417 -3.89 -7.06 15.35
N LYS A 418 -2.91 -6.28 15.83
CA LYS A 418 -3.06 -5.45 17.04
C LYS A 418 -3.86 -4.15 16.80
N ALA A 419 -3.73 -3.53 15.63
CA ALA A 419 -4.45 -2.30 15.26
C ALA A 419 -5.96 -2.51 15.04
N VAL A 420 -6.43 -3.76 14.93
CA VAL A 420 -7.86 -4.12 14.84
C VAL A 420 -8.57 -4.04 16.20
N LYS A 421 -7.85 -3.85 17.32
CA LYS A 421 -8.49 -3.43 18.58
C LYS A 421 -8.87 -1.95 18.50
N SER A 422 -10.05 -1.72 17.91
CA SER A 422 -11.00 -0.61 18.10
C SER A 422 -10.40 0.67 18.70
N ILE A 423 -10.22 1.68 17.83
CA ILE A 423 -10.46 3.09 18.20
C ILE A 423 -11.73 3.54 17.45
N TYR A 424 -12.76 2.71 17.49
CA TYR A 424 -14.13 3.05 17.09
C TYR A 424 -15.11 2.29 17.95
#